data_AF-A0A970ULT5-F1
#
_entry.id   AF-A0A970ULT5-F1
#
_cell.length_a   1.000
_cell.length_b   1.000
_cell.length_c   1.000
_cell.angle_alpha   90.00
_cell.angle_beta   90.00
_cell.angle_gamma   90.00
#
_symmetry.space_group_name_H-M   'P 1'
#
loop_
_entity.id
_entity.type
_entity.pdbx_description
1 polymer ?
#
loop_
_entity_poly.entity_id
_entity_poly.type
_entity_poly.pdbx_seq_one_letter_code
_entity_poly.pdbx_strand_id
1 'polypeptide(L)'
;MAALLKNGWEPKWKKVYCAGFMLLDLEDPSKVLGVYKEPLLMPEAPYELYDGFRNNVIFPCGMIEENGIAKIYYGAADTVTCLATAKTEDLISLCLEGK
;
A
#
# COMPACT_ATOMS: atom_id res chain seq x y z
N MET A 1 2.38 2.43 7.88
CA MET A 1 1.05 3.05 8.07
C MET A 1 0.07 1.93 8.39
N ALA A 2 -0.47 1.87 9.62
CA ALA A 2 -1.47 0.86 9.97
C ALA A 2 -2.87 1.42 9.72
N ALA A 3 -3.59 0.86 8.76
CA ALA A 3 -5.01 1.14 8.60
C ALA A 3 -5.76 0.46 9.76
N LEU A 4 -6.08 1.22 10.81
CA LEU A 4 -7.03 0.77 11.84
C LEU A 4 -8.43 0.83 11.22
N LEU A 5 -8.86 -0.24 10.55
CA LEU A 5 -10.24 -0.30 10.07
C LEU A 5 -11.18 -0.50 11.26
N LYS A 6 -12.12 0.44 11.46
CA LYS A 6 -13.29 0.30 12.34
C LYS A 6 -13.89 -1.10 12.21
N ASN A 7 -14.13 -1.81 13.32
CA ASN A 7 -14.72 -3.15 13.38
C ASN A 7 -13.83 -4.32 12.90
N GLY A 8 -12.53 -4.31 13.20
CA GLY A 8 -11.62 -5.43 12.84
C GLY A 8 -11.89 -6.75 13.57
N TRP A 9 -12.75 -6.70 14.58
CA TRP A 9 -13.11 -7.78 15.51
C TRP A 9 -14.40 -8.52 15.12
N GLU A 10 -15.01 -8.23 13.97
CA GLU A 10 -16.22 -8.93 13.53
C GLU A 10 -15.95 -10.41 13.24
N PRO A 11 -16.90 -11.32 13.52
CA PRO A 11 -16.72 -12.76 13.30
C PRO A 11 -16.44 -13.14 11.85
N LYS A 12 -16.94 -12.32 10.90
CA LYS A 12 -16.75 -12.53 9.46
C LYS A 12 -15.98 -11.36 8.86
N TRP A 13 -14.90 -11.67 8.15
CA TRP A 13 -14.13 -10.68 7.40
C TRP A 13 -14.92 -10.19 6.18
N LYS A 14 -15.01 -8.87 6.00
CA LYS A 14 -15.72 -8.23 4.88
C LYS A 14 -14.99 -6.98 4.36
N LYS A 15 -13.71 -6.83 4.68
CA LYS A 15 -12.95 -5.61 4.40
C LYS A 15 -12.00 -5.83 3.24
N VAL A 16 -11.71 -4.76 2.53
CA VAL A 16 -10.66 -4.71 1.53
C VAL A 16 -9.58 -3.76 2.04
N TYR A 17 -8.35 -4.25 2.12
CA TYR A 17 -7.20 -3.41 2.44
C TYR A 17 -6.38 -3.18 1.18
N CYS A 18 -6.21 -1.91 0.86
CA CYS A 18 -5.37 -1.44 -0.24
C CYS A 18 -4.27 -0.53 0.32
N ALA A 19 -3.18 -0.39 -0.44
CA ALA A 19 -2.11 0.55 -0.14
C ALA A 19 -2.33 1.88 -0.89
N GLY A 20 -2.18 2.99 -0.20
CA GLY A 20 -2.09 4.32 -0.82
C GLY A 20 -0.65 4.82 -0.88
N PHE A 21 -0.44 5.94 -1.57
CA PHE A 21 0.87 6.60 -1.66
C PHE A 21 0.72 8.11 -1.51
N MET A 22 1.64 8.73 -0.78
CA MET A 22 1.64 10.17 -0.51
C MET A 22 3.06 10.69 -0.49
N LEU A 23 3.23 11.91 -1.00
CA LEU A 23 4.48 12.65 -1.00
C LEU A 23 4.42 13.72 0.11
N LEU A 24 5.43 13.73 0.95
CA LEU A 24 5.60 14.69 2.04
C LEU A 24 6.71 15.67 1.72
N ASP A 25 6.66 16.83 2.35
CA ASP A 25 7.76 17.80 2.31
C ASP A 25 8.99 17.23 3.04
N LEU A 26 10.17 17.47 2.46
CA LEU A 26 11.43 16.92 2.94
C LEU A 26 11.88 17.54 4.26
N GLU A 27 11.61 18.84 4.46
CA GLU A 27 12.02 19.60 5.63
C GLU A 27 10.93 19.57 6.72
N ASP A 28 9.66 19.56 6.31
CA ASP A 28 8.51 19.55 7.22
C ASP A 28 7.49 18.45 6.86
N PRO A 29 7.64 17.21 7.37
CA PRO A 29 6.80 16.07 7.00
C PRO A 29 5.34 16.20 7.45
N SER A 30 4.97 17.25 8.21
CA SER A 30 3.56 17.55 8.48
C SER A 30 2.83 18.09 7.24
N LYS A 31 3.58 18.57 6.24
CA LYS A 31 3.05 19.09 4.98
C LYS A 31 2.96 18.00 3.93
N VAL A 32 1.73 17.74 3.48
CA VAL A 32 1.45 16.84 2.37
C VAL A 32 1.62 17.59 1.05
N LEU A 33 2.61 17.19 0.25
CA LEU A 33 2.87 17.77 -1.06
C LEU A 33 1.97 17.18 -2.15
N GLY A 34 1.56 15.92 -2.01
CA GLY A 34 0.68 15.25 -2.97
C GLY A 34 0.18 13.91 -2.42
N VAL A 35 -1.00 13.49 -2.84
CA VAL A 35 -1.59 12.18 -2.50
C VAL A 35 -2.13 11.58 -3.79
N TYR A 36 -1.74 10.35 -4.08
CA TYR A 36 -2.34 9.62 -5.19
C TYR A 36 -3.80 9.28 -4.83
N LYS A 37 -4.75 9.67 -5.69
CA LYS A 37 -6.19 9.62 -5.39
C LYS A 37 -6.76 8.20 -5.41
N GLU A 38 -6.11 7.29 -6.13
CA GLU A 38 -6.49 5.89 -6.23
C GLU A 38 -5.59 5.01 -5.35
N PRO A 39 -5.99 3.76 -5.06
CA PRO A 39 -5.08 2.81 -4.43
C PRO A 39 -3.85 2.55 -5.31
N LEU A 40 -2.66 2.66 -4.72
CA LEU A 40 -1.40 2.27 -5.38
C LEU A 40 -1.33 0.75 -5.59
N LEU A 41 -1.74 -0.02 -4.58
CA LEU A 41 -1.85 -1.48 -4.65
C LEU A 41 -3.21 -1.93 -4.15
N MET A 42 -3.89 -2.77 -4.93
CA MET A 42 -5.16 -3.38 -4.60
C MET A 42 -5.04 -4.92 -4.73
N PRO A 43 -5.74 -5.71 -3.90
CA PRO A 43 -5.75 -7.17 -4.04
C PRO A 43 -6.23 -7.60 -5.43
N GLU A 44 -5.40 -8.35 -6.15
CA GLU A 44 -5.68 -8.87 -7.49
C GLU A 44 -5.26 -10.34 -7.63
N ALA A 45 -4.18 -10.74 -6.97
CA ALA A 45 -3.67 -12.11 -7.05
C ALA A 45 -4.44 -13.06 -6.12
N PRO A 46 -4.50 -14.37 -6.43
CA PRO A 46 -5.19 -15.36 -5.58
C PRO A 46 -4.75 -15.37 -4.11
N TYR A 47 -3.43 -15.21 -3.88
CA TYR A 47 -2.82 -15.14 -2.55
C TYR A 47 -3.15 -13.85 -1.77
N GLU A 48 -3.74 -12.85 -2.42
CA GLU A 48 -4.24 -11.62 -1.80
C GLU A 48 -5.76 -11.67 -1.62
N LEU A 49 -6.47 -12.29 -2.57
CA LEU A 49 -7.92 -12.29 -2.67
C LEU A 49 -8.60 -13.33 -1.79
N TYR A 50 -8.17 -14.60 -1.82
CA TYR A 50 -8.95 -15.67 -1.19
C TYR A 50 -8.18 -16.87 -0.62
N ASP A 51 -6.88 -17.00 -0.87
CA ASP A 51 -6.09 -18.16 -0.41
C ASP A 51 -5.46 -17.99 1.00
N GLY A 52 -5.97 -17.06 1.82
CA GLY A 52 -5.36 -16.71 3.11
C GLY A 52 -6.28 -16.63 4.32
N PHE A 53 -5.74 -16.11 5.43
CA PHE A 53 -6.47 -15.98 6.70
C PHE A 53 -7.44 -14.79 6.67
N ARG A 54 -7.02 -13.66 6.09
CA ARG A 54 -7.84 -12.45 5.87
C ARG A 54 -7.86 -12.05 4.40
N ASN A 55 -8.85 -12.55 3.68
CA ASN A 55 -9.05 -12.32 2.24
C ASN A 55 -9.17 -10.83 1.84
N ASN A 56 -8.73 -10.48 0.64
CA ASN A 56 -8.72 -9.10 0.10
C ASN A 56 -7.82 -8.14 0.92
N VAL A 57 -6.60 -8.57 1.23
CA VAL A 57 -5.64 -7.76 1.99
C VAL A 57 -4.32 -7.62 1.28
N ILE A 58 -3.92 -6.36 1.08
CA ILE A 58 -2.55 -5.92 0.90
C ILE A 58 -2.18 -5.01 2.08
N PHE A 59 -1.09 -5.33 2.77
CA PHE A 59 -0.62 -4.57 3.93
C PHE A 59 0.87 -4.23 3.81
N PRO A 60 1.23 -3.01 3.37
CA PRO A 60 2.63 -2.60 3.23
C PRO A 60 3.35 -2.55 4.59
N CYS A 61 4.49 -3.22 4.66
CA CYS A 61 5.31 -3.34 5.88
C CYS A 61 6.63 -2.56 5.78
N GLY A 62 7.14 -2.35 4.56
CA GLY A 62 8.39 -1.62 4.35
C GLY A 62 8.65 -1.33 2.88
N MET A 63 9.55 -0.37 2.64
CA MET A 63 10.00 -0.01 1.30
C MET A 63 11.50 0.22 1.32
N ILE A 64 12.20 -0.27 0.30
CA ILE A 64 13.62 0.00 0.06
C ILE A 64 13.73 0.65 -1.32
N GLU A 65 14.47 1.74 -1.42
CA GLU A 65 14.78 2.40 -2.70
C GLU A 65 16.23 2.08 -3.08
N GLU A 66 16.44 1.51 -4.25
CA GLU A 66 17.77 1.19 -4.78
C GLU A 66 17.83 1.50 -6.28
N ASN A 67 18.75 2.38 -6.68
CA ASN A 67 19.03 2.70 -8.09
C ASN A 67 17.80 3.17 -8.90
N GLY A 68 16.92 3.96 -8.30
CA GLY A 68 15.71 4.47 -8.96
C GLY A 68 14.54 3.49 -8.94
N ILE A 69 14.66 2.37 -8.22
CA ILE A 69 13.61 1.35 -8.08
C ILE A 69 13.17 1.26 -6.62
N ALA A 70 11.88 1.52 -6.40
CA ALA A 70 11.21 1.28 -5.13
C ALA A 70 10.77 -0.19 -5.05
N LYS A 71 11.23 -0.88 -4.00
CA LYS A 71 10.85 -2.24 -3.62
C LYS A 71 9.92 -2.17 -2.41
N ILE A 72 8.64 -2.49 -2.60
CA ILE A 72 7.61 -2.41 -1.56
C ILE A 72 7.29 -3.81 -1.07
N TYR A 73 7.60 -4.10 0.18
CA TYR A 73 7.26 -5.35 0.84
C TYR A 73 5.92 -5.23 1.53
N TYR A 74 5.02 -6.18 1.27
CA TYR A 74 3.68 -6.17 1.83
C TYR A 74 3.24 -7.58 2.24
N GLY A 75 2.43 -7.65 3.29
CA GLY A 75 1.70 -8.86 3.65
C GLY A 75 0.47 -9.03 2.75
N ALA A 76 0.23 -10.25 2.28
CA ALA A 76 -0.95 -10.62 1.52
C ALA A 76 -1.81 -11.63 2.29
N ALA A 77 -3.10 -11.30 2.39
CA ALA A 77 -4.13 -12.10 3.06
C ALA A 77 -3.81 -12.56 4.50
N ASP A 78 -2.98 -11.83 5.25
CA ASP A 78 -2.41 -12.22 6.55
C ASP A 78 -1.71 -13.60 6.56
N THR A 79 -1.19 -14.03 5.40
CA THR A 79 -0.63 -15.39 5.24
C THR A 79 0.79 -15.37 4.67
N VAL A 80 1.04 -14.57 3.64
CA VAL A 80 2.34 -14.54 2.95
C VAL A 80 2.90 -13.12 2.89
N THR A 81 4.20 -13.00 2.63
CA THR A 81 4.86 -11.73 2.32
C THR A 81 5.24 -11.70 0.85
N CYS A 82 4.95 -10.59 0.19
CA CYS A 82 5.16 -10.38 -1.23
C CYS A 82 5.98 -9.10 -1.47
N LEU A 83 6.43 -8.94 -2.71
CA LEU A 83 7.22 -7.80 -3.17
C LEU A 83 6.59 -7.21 -4.43
N ALA A 84 6.35 -5.90 -4.42
CA ALA A 84 6.04 -5.11 -5.61
C ALA A 84 7.22 -4.18 -5.94
N THR A 85 7.43 -3.89 -7.22
CA THR A 85 8.49 -2.99 -7.67
C THR A 85 7.96 -1.95 -8.63
N ALA A 86 8.41 -0.70 -8.48
CA ALA A 86 8.09 0.39 -9.39
C ALA A 86 9.30 1.32 -9.53
N LYS A 87 9.35 2.12 -10.60
CA LYS A 87 10.33 3.21 -10.67
C LYS A 87 9.95 4.28 -9.66
N THR A 88 10.92 4.79 -8.92
CA THR A 88 10.71 5.83 -7.91
C THR A 88 10.14 7.10 -8.53
N GLU A 89 10.60 7.47 -9.73
CA GLU A 89 10.11 8.63 -10.48
C GLU A 89 8.62 8.51 -10.84
N ASP A 90 8.17 7.33 -11.27
CA ASP A 90 6.76 7.11 -11.62
C ASP A 90 5.86 7.31 -10.39
N LEU A 91 6.28 6.83 -9.22
CA LEU A 91 5.54 7.01 -7.95
C LEU A 91 5.44 8.48 -7.54
N ILE A 92 6.51 9.25 -7.74
CA ILE A 92 6.53 10.70 -7.46
C ILE A 92 5.59 11.42 -8.43
N SER A 93 5.66 11.11 -9.72
CA SER A 93 4.80 11.69 -10.75
C SER A 93 3.32 11.45 -10.46
N LEU A 94 2.92 10.24 -10.03
CA LEU A 94 1.54 9.93 -9.63
C LEU A 94 1.00 10.86 -8.54
N CYS A 95 1.85 11.32 -7.60
CA CYS A 95 1.44 12.25 -6.55
C CYS A 95 1.38 13.70 -7.01
N LEU A 96 2.17 14.09 -8.01
CA LEU A 96 2.27 15.47 -8.49
C LEU A 96 1.28 15.78 -9.61
N GLU A 97 1.05 14.83 -10.52
CA GLU A 97 0.11 14.95 -11.64
C GLU A 97 -1.35 14.90 -11.17
N GLY A 98 -1.61 14.31 -10.01
CA GLY A 98 -2.94 14.20 -9.42
C GLY A 98 -3.46 15.44 -8.67
N LYS A 99 -2.71 16.55 -8.66
CA LYS A 99 -3.14 17.83 -8.05
C LYS A 99 -4.35 18.43 -8.76
#